data_AF-A0A8C5TMX9-F1
#
_entry.id   AF-A0A8C5TMX9-F1
#
_cell.length_a   1.000
_cell.length_b   1.000
_cell.length_c   1.000
_cell.angle_alpha   90.00
_cell.angle_beta   90.00
_cell.angle_gamma   90.00
#
_symmetry.space_group_name_H-M   'P 1'
#
loop_
_entity.id
_entity.type
_entity.pdbx_description
1 polymer ?
#
loop_
_entity_poly.entity_id
_entity_poly.type
_entity_poly.pdbx_seq_one_letter_code
_entity_poly.pdbx_strand_id
1 'polypeptide(L)'
;MEGDRFKTLPTIPSAHVLAMHVQQLETGGFTMTNGAHKWTKLRNIAKVVSQVHAFQENPYTYAPDFKLQSYLRQRISRFKDADISALAADNCANFHQIPAEKHSRKIQDTLRRMKATFQ
;
A
#
# COMPACT_ATOMS: atom_id res chain seq x y z
N MET A 1 16.88 5.34 -18.64
CA MET A 1 15.74 4.73 -17.92
C MET A 1 16.17 4.49 -16.48
N GLU A 2 15.69 5.30 -15.53
CA GLU A 2 16.03 5.19 -14.10
C GLU A 2 15.44 3.95 -13.41
N GLY A 3 14.59 3.17 -14.11
CA GLY A 3 13.88 2.02 -13.57
C GLY A 3 14.69 0.73 -13.35
N ASP A 4 15.93 0.63 -13.82
CA ASP A 4 16.77 -0.57 -13.60
C ASP A 4 17.48 -0.58 -12.25
N ARG A 5 17.76 0.60 -11.66
CA ARG A 5 18.45 0.71 -10.37
C ARG A 5 17.61 0.24 -9.18
N PHE A 6 16.28 0.29 -9.32
CA PHE A 6 15.34 -0.17 -8.28
C PHE A 6 15.10 -1.68 -8.30
N LYS A 7 15.54 -2.38 -9.34
CA LYS A 7 15.34 -3.83 -9.48
C LYS A 7 16.31 -4.66 -8.63
N THR A 8 17.34 -4.06 -8.05
CA THR A 8 18.44 -4.77 -7.39
C THR A 8 18.45 -4.61 -5.88
N LEU A 9 17.64 -3.72 -5.32
CA LEU A 9 17.59 -3.50 -3.88
C LEU A 9 16.37 -4.21 -3.27
N PRO A 10 16.57 -4.95 -2.16
CA PRO A 10 15.45 -5.56 -1.44
C PRO A 10 14.49 -4.46 -0.99
N THR A 11 13.20 -4.64 -1.29
CA THR A 11 12.15 -3.65 -1.06
C THR A 11 10.89 -4.33 -0.53
N ILE A 12 10.31 -3.81 0.55
CA ILE A 12 8.98 -4.22 1.03
C ILE A 12 7.94 -3.26 0.46
N PRO A 13 7.10 -3.67 -0.52
CA PRO A 13 6.08 -2.80 -1.08
C PRO A 13 4.88 -2.65 -0.14
N SER A 14 4.10 -1.59 -0.34
CA SER A 14 2.81 -1.45 0.34
C SER A 14 1.80 -2.45 -0.22
N ALA A 15 1.47 -3.47 0.56
CA ALA A 15 0.48 -4.48 0.20
C ALA A 15 -0.90 -3.88 -0.11
N HIS A 16 -1.30 -2.83 0.63
CA HIS A 16 -2.59 -2.17 0.43
C HIS A 16 -2.69 -1.48 -0.94
N VAL A 17 -1.63 -0.80 -1.38
CA VAL A 17 -1.60 -0.14 -2.69
C VAL A 17 -1.68 -1.15 -3.82
N LEU A 18 -0.95 -2.27 -3.70
CA LEU A 18 -0.99 -3.35 -4.68
C LEU A 18 -2.38 -4.01 -4.74
N ALA A 19 -3.00 -4.26 -3.58
CA ALA A 19 -4.35 -4.81 -3.51
C ALA A 19 -5.40 -3.87 -4.15
N MET A 20 -5.32 -2.56 -3.88
CA MET A 20 -6.18 -1.57 -4.54
C MET A 20 -5.98 -1.59 -6.06
N HIS A 21 -4.74 -1.73 -6.53
CA HIS A 21 -4.47 -1.78 -7.97
C HIS A 21 -5.07 -3.03 -8.63
N VAL A 22 -4.98 -4.19 -7.97
CA VAL A 22 -5.67 -5.42 -8.43
C VAL A 22 -7.18 -5.20 -8.45
N GLN A 23 -7.77 -4.67 -7.37
CA GLN A 23 -9.21 -4.41 -7.29
C GLN A 23 -9.72 -3.49 -8.43
N GLN A 24 -8.95 -2.45 -8.77
CA GLN A 24 -9.26 -1.58 -9.90
C GLN A 24 -9.28 -2.35 -11.23
N LEU A 25 -8.31 -3.25 -11.45
CA LEU A 25 -8.27 -4.10 -12.64
C LEU A 25 -9.41 -5.13 -12.66
N GLU A 26 -9.84 -5.61 -11.49
CA GLU A 26 -10.94 -6.56 -11.34
C GLU A 26 -12.33 -5.95 -11.53
N THR A 27 -12.47 -4.63 -11.49
CA THR A 27 -13.76 -3.96 -11.69
C THR A 27 -14.39 -4.32 -13.04
N GLY A 28 -15.69 -4.65 -13.05
CA GLY A 28 -16.44 -5.12 -14.22
C GLY A 28 -16.21 -6.60 -14.59
N GLY A 29 -16.97 -7.13 -15.56
CA GLY A 29 -16.92 -8.56 -15.92
C GLY A 29 -15.59 -9.00 -16.57
N PHE A 30 -15.21 -10.26 -16.36
CA PHE A 30 -14.03 -10.92 -16.97
C PHE A 30 -14.30 -11.54 -18.33
N THR A 31 -15.57 -11.72 -18.68
CA THR A 31 -16.01 -12.29 -19.95
C THR A 31 -16.67 -11.20 -20.80
N MET A 32 -16.60 -11.40 -22.11
CA MET A 32 -17.36 -10.67 -23.10
C MET A 32 -18.76 -11.30 -23.22
N THR A 33 -19.68 -10.64 -23.94
CA THR A 33 -21.05 -11.13 -24.16
C THR A 33 -21.10 -12.47 -24.90
N ASN A 34 -20.07 -12.79 -25.68
CA ASN A 34 -19.91 -14.07 -26.36
C ASN A 34 -19.26 -15.17 -25.49
N GLY A 35 -19.03 -14.91 -24.20
CA GLY A 35 -18.39 -15.84 -23.26
C GLY A 35 -16.86 -15.86 -23.31
N ALA A 36 -16.22 -15.19 -24.28
CA ALA A 36 -14.76 -15.14 -24.36
C ALA A 36 -14.14 -14.33 -23.21
N HIS A 37 -12.97 -14.73 -22.72
CA HIS A 37 -12.26 -14.01 -21.67
C HIS A 37 -11.63 -12.71 -22.20
N LYS A 38 -11.67 -11.67 -21.37
CA LYS A 38 -10.98 -10.40 -21.62
C LYS A 38 -9.48 -10.56 -21.34
N TRP A 39 -8.73 -11.07 -22.33
CA TRP A 39 -7.29 -11.32 -22.20
C TRP A 39 -6.47 -10.12 -21.75
N THR A 40 -6.81 -8.90 -22.19
CA THR A 40 -6.12 -7.68 -21.76
C THR A 40 -6.22 -7.47 -20.24
N LYS A 41 -7.39 -7.77 -19.65
CA LYS A 41 -7.62 -7.67 -18.20
C LYS A 41 -6.78 -8.69 -17.45
N LEU A 42 -6.81 -9.96 -17.86
CA LEU A 42 -6.00 -11.02 -17.27
C LEU A 42 -4.49 -10.70 -17.38
N ARG A 43 -4.04 -10.21 -18.53
CA ARG A 43 -2.64 -9.81 -18.75
C ARG A 43 -2.22 -8.67 -17.81
N ASN A 44 -3.09 -7.69 -17.59
CA ASN A 44 -2.78 -6.57 -16.69
C ASN A 44 -2.69 -7.03 -15.24
N ILE A 45 -3.62 -7.88 -14.78
CA ILE A 45 -3.55 -8.47 -13.43
C ILE A 45 -2.26 -9.28 -13.27
N ALA A 46 -1.93 -10.12 -14.27
CA ALA A 46 -0.70 -10.91 -14.26
C ALA A 46 0.56 -10.03 -14.13
N LYS A 47 0.61 -8.86 -14.77
CA LYS A 47 1.74 -7.92 -14.60
C LYS A 47 1.91 -7.46 -13.15
N VAL A 48 0.81 -7.18 -12.45
CA VAL A 48 0.87 -6.78 -11.03
C VAL A 48 1.37 -7.94 -10.19
N VAL A 49 0.88 -9.16 -10.44
CA VAL A 49 1.35 -10.37 -9.75
C VAL A 49 2.84 -10.61 -10.01
N SER A 50 3.33 -10.41 -11.24
CA SER A 50 4.76 -10.49 -11.55
C SER A 50 5.59 -9.45 -10.80
N GLN A 51 5.08 -8.24 -10.58
CA GLN A 51 5.77 -7.24 -9.76
C GLN A 51 5.86 -7.68 -8.29
N VAL A 52 4.78 -8.24 -7.74
CA VAL A 52 4.79 -8.82 -6.37
C VAL A 52 5.85 -9.90 -6.27
N HIS A 53 5.94 -10.77 -7.28
CA HIS A 53 6.94 -11.81 -7.32
C HIS A 53 8.37 -11.25 -7.36
N ALA A 54 8.63 -10.23 -8.19
CA ALA A 54 9.95 -9.60 -8.27
C ALA A 54 10.44 -9.00 -6.94
N PHE A 55 9.53 -8.53 -6.08
CA PHE A 55 9.90 -8.09 -4.72
C PHE A 55 10.32 -9.24 -3.80
N GLN A 56 9.81 -10.46 -4.03
CA GLN A 56 10.14 -11.65 -3.25
C GLN A 56 11.49 -12.25 -3.66
N GLU A 57 11.90 -12.07 -4.92
CA GLU A 57 13.18 -12.59 -5.45
C GLU A 57 14.42 -11.92 -4.83
N ASN A 58 14.27 -10.72 -4.26
CA ASN A 58 15.36 -9.96 -3.63
C ASN A 58 15.13 -9.82 -2.12
N PRO A 59 15.43 -10.86 -1.31
CA PRO A 59 15.27 -10.78 0.13
C PRO A 59 16.37 -9.91 0.77
N TYR A 60 16.06 -9.30 1.93
CA TYR A 60 17.07 -8.65 2.74
C TYR A 60 18.06 -9.67 3.31
N THR A 61 19.35 -9.33 3.28
CA THR A 61 20.46 -10.20 3.71
C THR A 61 20.79 -10.05 5.20
N TYR A 62 19.87 -9.56 6.02
CA TYR A 62 20.09 -9.41 7.46
C TYR A 62 20.17 -10.77 8.16
N ALA A 63 21.12 -10.93 9.07
CA ALA A 63 21.17 -12.10 9.94
C ALA A 63 19.98 -12.09 10.91
N PRO A 64 19.29 -13.23 11.12
CA PRO A 64 18.16 -13.29 12.02
C PRO A 64 18.59 -13.19 13.50
N ASP A 65 18.08 -12.19 14.22
CA ASP A 65 18.14 -12.12 15.68
C ASP A 65 16.81 -12.59 16.27
N PHE A 66 16.76 -13.84 16.73
CA PHE A 66 15.55 -14.45 17.27
C PHE A 66 15.08 -13.82 18.59
N LYS A 67 16.00 -13.28 19.41
CA LYS A 67 15.66 -12.64 20.67
C LYS A 67 14.96 -11.30 20.40
N LEU A 68 15.54 -10.50 19.49
CA LEU A 68 14.94 -9.25 19.04
C LEU A 68 13.58 -9.49 18.37
N GLN A 69 13.48 -10.48 17.48
CA GLN A 69 12.21 -10.81 16.84
C GLN A 69 11.12 -11.18 17.85
N SER A 70 11.44 -12.01 18.84
CA SER A 70 10.49 -12.41 19.88
C SER A 70 10.02 -11.22 20.72
N TYR A 71 10.96 -10.35 21.12
CA TYR A 71 10.66 -9.12 21.82
C TYR A 71 9.75 -8.19 21.00
N LEU A 72 10.06 -7.98 19.71
CA LEU A 72 9.25 -7.15 18.82
C LEU A 72 7.83 -7.73 18.63
N ARG A 73 7.70 -9.05 18.42
CA ARG A 73 6.39 -9.72 18.30
C ARG A 73 5.55 -9.55 19.58
N GLN A 74 6.16 -9.71 20.75
CA GLN A 74 5.47 -9.51 22.02
C GLN A 74 4.99 -8.06 22.17
N ARG A 75 5.83 -7.08 21.82
CA ARG A 75 5.44 -5.66 21.85
C ARG A 75 4.30 -5.35 20.88
N ILE A 76 4.40 -5.81 19.63
CA ILE A 76 3.33 -5.61 18.64
C ILE A 76 2.02 -6.20 19.16
N SER A 77 2.03 -7.41 19.70
CA SER A 77 0.84 -8.04 20.28
C SER A 77 0.25 -7.24 21.45
N ARG A 78 1.09 -6.73 22.35
CA ARG A 78 0.67 -5.91 23.50
C ARG A 78 0.00 -4.60 23.08
N PHE A 79 0.45 -3.99 21.99
CA PHE A 79 0.01 -2.67 21.55
C PHE A 79 -0.90 -2.69 20.31
N LYS A 80 -1.33 -3.87 19.84
CA LYS A 80 -2.10 -4.01 18.58
C LYS A 80 -3.40 -3.19 18.55
N ASP A 81 -4.03 -3.01 19.70
CA ASP A 81 -5.31 -2.29 19.85
C ASP A 81 -5.13 -0.92 20.51
N ALA A 82 -3.89 -0.53 20.82
CA ALA A 82 -3.61 0.72 21.49
C ALA A 82 -3.62 1.89 20.48
N ASP A 83 -4.12 3.05 20.90
CA ASP A 83 -3.97 4.27 20.11
C ASP A 83 -2.50 4.71 20.11
N ILE A 84 -1.80 4.38 19.02
CA ILE A 84 -0.38 4.68 18.83
C ILE A 84 -0.12 6.18 18.90
N SER A 85 -1.08 7.02 18.49
CA SER A 85 -0.94 8.48 18.53
C SER A 85 -0.99 8.99 19.97
N ALA A 86 -1.91 8.47 20.78
CA ALA A 86 -1.97 8.77 22.21
C ALA A 86 -0.71 8.29 22.93
N LEU A 87 -0.28 7.04 22.67
CA LEU A 87 0.95 6.49 23.24
C LEU A 87 2.21 7.28 22.87
N ALA A 88 2.29 7.81 21.65
CA ALA A 88 3.42 8.63 21.21
C ALA A 88 3.42 10.02 21.86
N ALA A 89 2.23 10.62 22.03
CA ALA A 89 2.05 11.90 22.71
C ALA A 89 2.46 11.83 24.19
N ASP A 90 2.07 10.76 24.89
CA ASP A 90 2.45 10.52 26.29
C ASP A 90 3.96 10.30 26.48
N ASN A 91 4.66 9.84 25.44
CA ASN A 91 6.08 9.48 25.52
C ASN A 91 7.03 10.59 25.05
N CYS A 92 6.53 11.82 24.82
CA CYS A 92 7.30 12.97 24.31
C CYS A 92 8.13 12.67 23.05
N ALA A 93 7.81 11.60 22.31
CA ALA A 93 8.52 11.23 21.10
C ALA A 93 7.97 12.09 19.98
N ASN A 94 8.63 13.22 19.67
CA ASN A 94 8.33 14.23 18.62
C ASN A 94 7.25 13.83 17.58
N PHE A 95 6.01 13.65 18.01
CA PHE A 95 4.94 13.15 17.17
C PHE A 95 4.09 14.33 16.79
N HIS A 96 4.42 14.89 15.62
CA HIS A 96 3.56 15.87 14.99
C HIS A 96 2.36 15.11 14.41
N GLN A 97 1.27 15.08 15.17
CA GLN A 97 -0.02 14.60 14.70
C GLN A 97 -0.38 15.40 13.45
N ILE A 98 -0.19 14.81 12.25
CA ILE A 98 -0.61 15.44 10.99
C ILE A 98 -2.14 15.33 11.00
N PRO A 99 -2.89 16.42 11.15
CA PRO A 99 -4.35 16.33 11.21
C PRO A 99 -4.84 15.87 9.84
N ALA A 100 -5.30 14.63 9.75
CA ALA A 100 -5.86 14.04 8.53
C ALA A 100 -7.00 14.90 7.95
N GLU A 101 -7.67 15.69 8.80
CA GLU A 101 -8.72 16.61 8.41
C GLU A 101 -8.26 17.76 7.49
N LYS A 102 -7.08 18.35 7.71
CA LYS A 102 -6.67 19.56 6.96
C LYS A 102 -6.37 19.26 5.49
N HIS A 103 -5.79 18.10 5.19
CA HIS A 103 -5.47 17.72 3.81
C HIS A 103 -6.68 17.16 3.08
N SER A 104 -7.53 16.39 3.77
CA SER A 104 -8.78 15.84 3.21
C SER A 104 -9.76 16.95 2.80
N ARG A 105 -9.94 17.98 3.64
CA ARG A 105 -10.81 19.13 3.33
C ARG A 105 -10.34 19.91 2.10
N LYS A 106 -9.03 20.16 1.95
CA LYS A 106 -8.47 20.80 0.75
C LYS A 106 -8.74 20.00 -0.54
N ILE A 107 -8.58 18.67 -0.49
CA ILE A 107 -8.83 17.80 -1.65
C ILE A 107 -10.34 17.78 -1.97
N GLN A 108 -11.20 17.66 -0.96
CA GLN A 108 -12.66 17.73 -1.12
C GLN A 108 -13.11 19.07 -1.71
N ASP A 109 -12.56 20.19 -1.24
CA ASP A 109 -12.88 21.52 -1.74
C ASP A 109 -12.42 21.72 -3.18
N THR A 110 -11.26 21.16 -3.55
CA THR A 110 -10.76 21.21 -4.93
C THR A 110 -11.64 20.38 -5.86
N LEU A 111 -12.06 19.18 -5.45
CA LEU A 111 -12.98 18.33 -6.21
C LEU A 111 -14.37 18.97 -6.34
N ARG A 112 -14.88 19.63 -5.29
CA ARG A 112 -16.14 20.40 -5.34
C ARG A 112 -16.06 21.56 -6.33
N ARG A 113 -14.94 22.31 -6.35
CA ARG A 113 -14.74 23.40 -7.30
C ARG A 113 -14.69 22.91 -8.75
N MET A 114 -13.97 21.81 -9.02
CA MET A 114 -13.95 21.21 -10.36
C MET A 114 -15.35 20.78 -10.81
N LYS A 115 -16.16 20.18 -9.93
CA LYS A 115 -17.54 19.76 -10.24
C LYS A 115 -18.43 20.95 -10.64
N ALA A 116 -18.20 22.13 -10.08
CA ALA A 116 -18.95 23.35 -10.42
C ALA A 116 -18.52 24.00 -11.74
N THR A 117 -17.35 23.64 -12.29
CA THR A 117 -16.84 24.15 -13.59
C THR A 117 -17.34 23.35 -14.79
N PHE A 118 -18.08 22.25 -14.56
CA PHE A 118 -18.66 21.40 -15.61
C PHE A 118 -20.19 21.57 -15.76
N GLN A 119 -20.75 22.68 -15.26
CA GLN A 119 -22.09 23.17 -15.61
C GLN A 119 -21.97 24.35 -16.57
#